data_AF-A0A960DBS9-F1
#
_entry.id   AF-A0A960DBS9-F1
#
_cell.length_a   1.000
_cell.length_b   1.000
_cell.length_c   1.000
_cell.angle_alpha   90.00
_cell.angle_beta   90.00
_cell.angle_gamma   90.00
#
_symmetry.space_group_name_H-M   'P 1'
#
loop_
_entity.id
_entity.type
_entity.pdbx_description
1 polymer ?
#
loop_
_entity_poly.entity_id
_entity_poly.type
_entity_poly.pdbx_seq_one_letter_code
_entity_poly.pdbx_strand_id
1 'polypeptide(L)'
;MSEVHSAPASIGVLTSGGDAPGMNAAVRAVICTAVHHGIDVYAIHEGYHGLVNGGELIRRMEPADADGILHRGGTAIGTARSQEFRTRDGRRAAARNMVEHGIDALVVIGGDGSLTGADIFRREWPELLAELVEFGEISPDVADGHPFLRLAGLVGSIDNDMSGTDMTIGADTALHRIVEAMDALRSTASSHQRTFVVEVMGRHCGYLALMASLATAANWLLIPEKPPAADWAMQMCRDIKAGRDIGRRQSVVIVAEGAHDEHGNPITAEHIKTTLEQELGEDTRITILGHVQRGGAPSAFDRYLATVLGNAAVERLLNDDVNATPQLIGLRGNRVVTTPLMDCVAQTKAIAERIDAKDFDGAMLLRGGSFRQSYEILQTIQQAAARPTPSGRRRFRLAIVHSGGPAPGMNNAVRAFVRLGLDRGYTVLAVRNGFRGLRDGDVHEMGWMDVSGWV
;
A
#
# COMPACT_ATOMS: atom_id res chain seq x y z
N MET A 1 26.58 25.87 31.43
CA MET A 1 25.16 25.52 31.70
C MET A 1 24.38 25.70 30.40
N SER A 2 23.45 24.77 30.15
CA SER A 2 22.51 24.64 29.02
C SER A 2 22.98 23.96 27.70
N GLU A 3 23.30 22.66 27.76
CA GLU A 3 23.27 21.76 26.59
C GLU A 3 22.67 20.38 26.96
N VAL A 4 21.47 20.38 27.56
CA VAL A 4 20.72 19.13 27.80
C VAL A 4 19.26 19.42 27.52
N HIS A 5 18.82 19.31 26.26
CA HIS A 5 17.38 19.16 25.88
C HIS A 5 17.15 18.67 24.43
N SER A 6 18.14 18.14 23.70
CA SER A 6 17.89 17.74 22.29
C SER A 6 17.30 16.34 22.14
N ALA A 7 17.80 15.34 22.90
CA ALA A 7 17.36 13.96 22.78
C ALA A 7 16.13 13.66 23.69
N PRO A 8 15.24 12.74 23.27
CA PRO A 8 14.19 12.21 24.14
C PRO A 8 14.78 11.43 25.32
N ALA A 9 14.05 11.38 26.44
CA ALA A 9 14.41 10.57 27.60
C ALA A 9 14.34 9.07 27.27
N SER A 10 13.26 8.64 26.62
CA SER A 10 13.12 7.31 26.04
C SER A 10 12.07 7.28 24.93
N ILE A 11 12.12 6.23 24.10
CA ILE A 11 11.25 6.09 22.93
C ILE A 11 10.28 4.93 23.13
N GLY A 12 8.98 5.18 23.00
CA GLY A 12 7.96 4.15 22.84
C GLY A 12 7.75 3.81 21.37
N VAL A 13 7.57 2.52 21.05
CA VAL A 13 7.13 2.07 19.72
C VAL A 13 5.88 1.21 19.85
N LEU A 14 4.86 1.51 19.03
CA LEU A 14 3.61 0.76 19.00
C LEU A 14 3.15 0.49 17.57
N THR A 15 2.48 -0.64 17.38
CA THR A 15 1.73 -0.96 16.16
C THR A 15 0.24 -0.86 16.44
N SER A 16 -0.50 -0.10 15.62
CA SER A 16 -1.94 0.12 15.82
C SER A 16 -2.71 0.08 14.50
N GLY A 17 -3.88 -0.53 14.54
CA GLY A 17 -4.77 -0.67 13.39
C GLY A 17 -4.67 -2.05 12.76
N GLY A 18 -4.98 -2.12 11.46
CA GLY A 18 -4.80 -3.35 10.70
C GLY A 18 -3.33 -3.70 10.56
N ASP A 19 -2.97 -4.96 10.79
CA ASP A 19 -1.60 -5.42 10.60
C ASP A 19 -1.21 -5.41 9.11
N ALA A 20 0.09 -5.22 8.87
CA ALA A 20 0.67 -5.23 7.54
C ALA A 20 2.04 -5.93 7.58
N PRO A 21 2.37 -6.79 6.60
CA PRO A 21 3.68 -7.42 6.53
C PRO A 21 4.80 -6.38 6.48
N GLY A 22 5.77 -6.48 7.38
CA GLY A 22 6.88 -5.54 7.49
C GLY A 22 6.81 -4.64 8.72
N MET A 23 5.69 -4.60 9.45
CA MET A 23 5.62 -3.90 10.75
C MET A 23 6.71 -4.37 11.72
N ASN A 24 6.99 -5.67 11.78
CA ASN A 24 8.10 -6.23 12.56
C ASN A 24 9.48 -5.68 12.18
N ALA A 25 9.71 -5.43 10.89
CA ALA A 25 10.97 -4.86 10.42
C ALA A 25 11.11 -3.39 10.86
N ALA A 26 10.02 -2.62 10.88
CA ALA A 26 10.00 -1.27 11.41
C ALA A 26 10.22 -1.25 12.93
N VAL A 27 9.49 -2.08 13.70
CA VAL A 27 9.68 -2.22 15.16
C VAL A 27 11.13 -2.57 15.48
N ARG A 28 11.70 -3.57 14.79
CA ARG A 28 13.10 -3.96 14.95
C ARG A 28 14.05 -2.80 14.67
N ALA A 29 13.84 -2.06 13.58
CA ALA A 29 14.71 -0.95 13.23
C ALA A 29 14.64 0.18 14.26
N VAL A 30 13.45 0.50 14.79
CA VAL A 30 13.30 1.48 15.88
C VAL A 30 14.07 1.04 17.12
N ILE A 31 13.89 -0.22 17.56
CA ILE A 31 14.60 -0.76 18.73
C ILE A 31 16.11 -0.71 18.53
N CYS A 32 16.62 -1.26 17.43
CA CYS A 32 18.06 -1.30 17.17
C CYS A 32 18.67 0.10 17.05
N THR A 33 17.96 1.05 16.44
CA THR A 33 18.48 2.41 16.23
C THR A 33 18.48 3.22 17.53
N ALA A 34 17.42 3.12 18.33
CA ALA A 34 17.36 3.79 19.63
C ALA A 34 18.49 3.32 20.56
N VAL A 35 18.66 2.00 20.69
CA VAL A 35 19.74 1.43 21.52
C VAL A 35 21.12 1.79 20.98
N HIS A 36 21.30 1.86 19.65
CA HIS A 36 22.57 2.30 19.05
C HIS A 36 22.96 3.72 19.49
N HIS A 37 21.99 4.62 19.64
CA HIS A 37 22.18 5.99 20.14
C HIS A 37 22.19 6.08 21.67
N GLY A 38 22.15 4.96 22.39
CA GLY A 38 22.11 4.94 23.86
C GLY A 38 20.81 5.45 24.46
N ILE A 39 19.72 5.42 23.70
CA ILE A 39 18.38 5.80 24.16
C ILE A 39 17.59 4.54 24.53
N ASP A 40 16.99 4.55 25.72
CA ASP A 40 16.11 3.49 26.16
C ASP A 40 14.86 3.44 25.27
N VAL A 41 14.41 2.22 24.95
CA VAL A 41 13.28 1.98 24.04
C VAL A 41 12.31 0.98 24.63
N TYR A 42 11.02 1.25 24.45
CA TYR A 42 9.92 0.46 25.00
C TYR A 42 8.99 0.00 23.88
N ALA A 43 8.71 -1.30 23.82
CA ALA A 43 7.62 -1.85 23.04
C ALA A 43 6.31 -1.70 23.80
N ILE A 44 5.33 -1.10 23.15
CA ILE A 44 3.96 -0.96 23.66
C ILE A 44 3.12 -2.03 22.96
N HIS A 45 2.78 -3.07 23.70
CA HIS A 45 2.03 -4.21 23.20
C HIS A 45 0.57 -3.88 22.96
N GLU A 46 -0.07 -4.53 21.98
CA GLU A 46 -1.49 -4.34 21.64
C GLU A 46 -1.87 -2.89 21.28
N GLY A 47 -0.90 -2.10 20.81
CA GLY A 47 -1.10 -0.73 20.35
C GLY A 47 -1.60 0.21 21.44
N TYR A 48 -2.58 1.06 21.11
CA TYR A 48 -3.14 2.00 22.10
C TYR A 48 -3.82 1.32 23.28
N HIS A 49 -4.24 0.06 23.15
CA HIS A 49 -4.82 -0.66 24.29
C HIS A 49 -3.77 -0.91 25.38
N GLY A 50 -2.57 -1.38 25.02
CA GLY A 50 -1.50 -1.53 26.00
C GLY A 50 -0.94 -0.21 26.48
N LEU A 51 -0.99 0.85 25.66
CA LEU A 51 -0.63 2.18 26.13
C LEU A 51 -1.54 2.67 27.27
N VAL A 52 -2.86 2.46 27.15
CA VAL A 52 -3.85 2.82 28.17
C VAL A 52 -3.73 1.94 29.42
N ASN A 53 -3.50 0.64 29.25
CA ASN A 53 -3.48 -0.31 30.35
C ASN A 53 -2.15 -0.37 31.11
N GLY A 54 -1.04 -0.02 30.47
CA GLY A 54 0.28 0.02 31.09
C GLY A 54 0.76 -1.35 31.59
N GLY A 55 1.57 -1.33 32.65
CA GLY A 55 2.13 -2.53 33.28
C GLY A 55 2.95 -3.38 32.30
N GLU A 56 2.70 -4.69 32.30
CA GLU A 56 3.42 -5.68 31.47
C GLU A 56 3.24 -5.48 29.95
N LEU A 57 2.35 -4.58 29.52
CA LEU A 57 2.16 -4.22 28.11
C LEU A 57 3.14 -3.14 27.64
N ILE A 58 3.88 -2.49 28.53
CA ILE A 58 4.96 -1.56 28.19
C ILE A 58 6.27 -2.19 28.64
N ARG A 59 7.07 -2.66 27.69
CA ARG A 59 8.29 -3.42 27.98
C ARG A 59 9.51 -2.73 27.44
N ARG A 60 10.51 -2.51 28.29
CA ARG A 60 11.84 -2.11 27.86
C ARG A 60 12.41 -3.20 26.95
N MET A 61 13.01 -2.80 25.84
CA MET A 61 13.52 -3.70 24.81
C MET A 61 15.04 -3.55 24.68
N GLU A 62 15.70 -4.67 24.47
CA GLU A 62 17.08 -4.76 24.01
C GLU A 62 17.13 -5.27 22.56
N PRO A 63 18.24 -5.11 21.82
CA PRO A 63 18.32 -5.56 20.43
C PRO A 63 18.04 -7.06 20.25
N ALA A 64 18.34 -7.86 21.27
CA ALA A 64 18.07 -9.30 21.30
C ALA A 64 16.56 -9.63 21.29
N ASP A 65 15.72 -8.77 21.89
CA ASP A 65 14.27 -8.96 21.93
C ASP A 65 13.61 -8.74 20.56
N ALA A 66 14.30 -8.01 19.68
CA ALA A 66 13.89 -7.80 18.29
C ALA A 66 14.58 -8.74 17.30
N ASP A 67 15.30 -9.77 17.78
CA ASP A 67 15.89 -10.77 16.92
C ASP A 67 14.83 -11.74 16.36
N GLY A 68 15.06 -12.27 15.16
CA GLY A 68 14.17 -13.25 14.55
C GLY A 68 12.79 -12.75 14.10
N ILE A 69 12.42 -11.47 14.29
CA ILE A 69 11.10 -10.96 13.85
C ILE A 69 11.08 -10.40 12.41
N LEU A 70 12.25 -10.12 11.82
CA LEU A 70 12.38 -9.46 10.50
C LEU A 70 11.61 -10.18 9.36
N HIS A 71 11.55 -11.52 9.41
CA HIS A 71 10.93 -12.35 8.37
C HIS A 71 9.49 -12.75 8.70
N ARG A 72 8.96 -12.33 9.86
CA ARG A 72 7.62 -12.71 10.32
C ARG A 72 6.58 -11.71 9.82
N GLY A 73 5.46 -12.20 9.33
CA GLY A 73 4.27 -11.38 9.04
C GLY A 73 3.61 -10.83 10.31
N GLY A 74 2.63 -9.95 10.14
CA GLY A 74 1.91 -9.30 11.22
C GLY A 74 2.80 -8.40 12.09
N THR A 75 2.49 -8.31 13.38
CA THR A 75 3.25 -7.59 14.40
C THR A 75 3.52 -8.46 15.62
N ALA A 76 4.78 -8.54 16.05
CA ALA A 76 5.24 -9.31 17.20
C ALA A 76 4.85 -8.65 18.53
N ILE A 77 4.56 -7.35 18.51
CA ILE A 77 4.08 -6.61 19.68
C ILE A 77 2.55 -6.51 19.70
N GLY A 78 1.83 -7.09 18.73
CA GLY A 78 0.37 -7.09 18.71
C GLY A 78 -0.25 -5.76 18.30
N THR A 79 -1.55 -5.77 18.06
CA THR A 79 -2.33 -4.57 17.71
C THR A 79 -3.79 -4.79 18.09
N ALA A 80 -4.35 -3.88 18.88
CA ALA A 80 -5.74 -3.93 19.28
C ALA A 80 -6.44 -2.59 19.06
N ARG A 81 -7.74 -2.65 18.74
CA ARG A 81 -8.59 -1.45 18.72
C ARG A 81 -8.82 -1.01 20.15
N SER A 82 -8.48 0.24 20.48
CA SER A 82 -8.76 0.82 21.79
C SER A 82 -9.90 1.84 21.70
N GLN A 83 -11.07 1.51 22.26
CA GLN A 83 -12.14 2.50 22.43
C GLN A 83 -11.82 3.47 23.56
N GLU A 84 -11.12 3.02 24.59
CA GLU A 84 -10.72 3.83 25.74
C GLU A 84 -9.81 4.98 25.31
N PHE A 85 -8.87 4.74 24.39
CA PHE A 85 -8.00 5.82 23.88
C PHE A 85 -8.76 6.93 23.12
N ARG A 86 -10.01 6.69 22.72
CA ARG A 86 -10.87 7.74 22.12
C ARG A 86 -11.42 8.69 23.18
N THR A 87 -11.45 8.30 24.45
CA THR A 87 -11.86 9.16 25.57
C THR A 87 -10.68 9.94 26.13
N ARG A 88 -10.94 11.09 26.76
CA ARG A 88 -9.90 11.87 27.43
C ARG A 88 -9.31 11.11 28.61
N ASP A 89 -10.13 10.38 29.37
CA ASP A 89 -9.67 9.53 30.49
C ASP A 89 -8.69 8.45 30.05
N GLY A 90 -8.96 7.78 28.92
CA GLY A 90 -8.04 6.78 28.39
C GLY A 90 -6.72 7.41 27.93
N ARG A 91 -6.77 8.59 27.30
CA ARG A 91 -5.55 9.34 26.94
C ARG A 91 -4.78 9.82 28.17
N ARG A 92 -5.46 10.24 29.23
CA ARG A 92 -4.85 10.61 30.52
C ARG A 92 -4.13 9.42 31.16
N ALA A 93 -4.76 8.25 31.17
CA ALA A 93 -4.14 7.00 31.63
C ALA A 93 -2.91 6.62 30.77
N ALA A 94 -3.01 6.75 29.45
CA ALA A 94 -1.89 6.54 28.53
C ALA A 94 -0.72 7.50 28.81
N ALA A 95 -0.98 8.79 29.02
CA ALA A 95 0.04 9.77 29.37
C ALA A 95 0.74 9.42 30.68
N ARG A 96 -0.02 9.03 31.72
CA ARG A 96 0.52 8.56 32.99
C ARG A 96 1.48 7.39 32.80
N ASN A 97 1.04 6.34 32.12
CA ASN A 97 1.86 5.15 31.91
C ASN A 97 3.14 5.47 31.11
N MET A 98 3.11 6.42 30.18
CA MET A 98 4.30 6.85 29.45
C MET A 98 5.29 7.57 30.35
N VAL A 99 4.87 8.56 31.13
CA VAL A 99 5.79 9.32 31.99
C VAL A 99 6.32 8.49 33.16
N GLU A 100 5.57 7.50 33.65
CA GLU A 100 6.06 6.52 34.63
C GLU A 100 7.26 5.70 34.11
N HIS A 101 7.36 5.50 32.79
CA HIS A 101 8.47 4.83 32.12
C HIS A 101 9.50 5.81 31.53
N GLY A 102 9.33 7.11 31.74
CA GLY A 102 10.20 8.14 31.19
C GLY A 102 10.08 8.32 29.67
N ILE A 103 8.92 7.99 29.08
CA ILE A 103 8.69 8.04 27.62
C ILE A 103 8.12 9.40 27.22
N ASP A 104 8.91 10.20 26.50
CA ASP A 104 8.53 11.49 25.88
C ASP A 104 8.62 11.49 24.35
N ALA A 105 8.90 10.34 23.73
CA ALA A 105 8.90 10.18 22.28
C ALA A 105 8.15 8.92 21.87
N LEU A 106 7.35 9.02 20.81
CA LEU A 106 6.53 7.92 20.32
C LEU A 106 6.71 7.71 18.82
N VAL A 107 7.00 6.47 18.44
CA VAL A 107 6.90 5.99 17.05
C VAL A 107 5.62 5.19 16.91
N VAL A 108 4.70 5.68 16.07
CA VAL A 108 3.41 5.01 15.79
C VAL A 108 3.46 4.39 14.40
N ILE A 109 3.33 3.07 14.33
CA ILE A 109 3.26 2.30 13.09
C ILE A 109 1.81 1.88 12.84
N GLY A 110 1.17 2.44 11.82
CA GLY A 110 -0.24 2.12 11.55
C GLY A 110 -0.84 2.87 10.37
N GLY A 111 -2.15 2.80 10.25
CA GLY A 111 -2.92 3.53 9.23
C GLY A 111 -3.29 4.97 9.63
N ASP A 112 -4.07 5.61 8.77
CA ASP A 112 -4.57 6.99 8.91
C ASP A 112 -5.21 7.30 10.28
N GLY A 113 -6.06 6.41 10.78
CA GLY A 113 -6.78 6.56 12.05
C GLY A 113 -5.83 6.47 13.25
N SER A 114 -4.82 5.59 13.18
CA SER A 114 -3.81 5.46 14.23
C SER A 114 -2.96 6.72 14.32
N LEU A 115 -2.55 7.27 13.19
CA LEU A 115 -1.74 8.49 13.11
C LEU A 115 -2.55 9.74 13.52
N THR A 116 -3.84 9.80 13.16
CA THR A 116 -4.75 10.87 13.62
C THR A 116 -4.90 10.85 15.15
N GLY A 117 -5.08 9.67 15.74
CA GLY A 117 -5.17 9.53 17.20
C GLY A 117 -3.88 9.96 17.92
N ALA A 118 -2.72 9.68 17.32
CA ALA A 118 -1.42 10.08 17.85
C ALA A 118 -1.27 11.62 17.90
N ASP A 119 -1.68 12.31 16.84
CA ASP A 119 -1.59 13.77 16.77
C ASP A 119 -2.52 14.46 17.79
N ILE A 120 -3.76 13.95 17.96
CA ILE A 120 -4.67 14.43 19.01
C ILE A 120 -4.02 14.26 20.38
N PHE A 121 -3.49 13.08 20.67
CA PHE A 121 -2.84 12.78 21.93
C PHE A 121 -1.64 13.69 22.22
N ARG A 122 -0.81 13.95 21.21
CA ARG A 122 0.30 14.91 21.33
C ARG A 122 -0.18 16.32 21.65
N ARG A 123 -1.23 16.81 20.99
CA ARG A 123 -1.74 18.18 21.23
C ARG A 123 -2.30 18.34 22.63
N GLU A 124 -2.98 17.33 23.13
CA GLU A 124 -3.54 17.32 24.48
C GLU A 124 -2.47 17.07 25.57
N TRP A 125 -1.26 16.64 25.20
CA TRP A 125 -0.21 16.22 26.15
C TRP A 125 0.03 17.18 27.32
N PRO A 126 0.22 18.51 27.13
CA PRO A 126 0.46 19.41 28.26
C PRO A 126 -0.73 19.51 29.21
N GLU A 127 -1.96 19.46 28.68
CA GLU A 127 -3.18 19.49 29.48
C GLU A 127 -3.36 18.19 30.28
N LEU A 128 -3.06 17.04 29.66
CA LEU A 128 -3.13 15.73 30.31
C LEU A 128 -2.14 15.64 31.47
N LEU A 129 -0.92 16.17 31.32
CA LEU A 129 0.07 16.21 32.40
C LEU A 129 -0.37 17.15 33.53
N ALA A 130 -0.91 18.33 33.20
CA ALA A 130 -1.43 19.26 34.20
C ALA A 130 -2.55 18.62 35.03
N GLU A 131 -3.49 17.92 34.38
CA GLU A 131 -4.53 17.15 35.06
C GLU A 131 -3.94 16.07 35.97
N LEU A 132 -2.97 15.28 35.50
CA LEU A 132 -2.33 14.24 36.32
C LEU A 132 -1.65 14.80 37.57
N VAL A 133 -1.05 16.00 37.48
CA VAL A 133 -0.47 16.70 38.63
C VAL A 133 -1.56 17.19 39.58
N GLU A 134 -2.65 17.77 39.06
CA GLU A 134 -3.79 18.25 39.85
C GLU A 134 -4.45 17.11 40.65
N PHE A 135 -4.59 15.94 40.04
CA PHE A 135 -5.14 14.74 40.69
C PHE A 135 -4.11 14.00 41.58
N GLY A 136 -2.86 14.47 41.65
CA GLY A 136 -1.80 13.87 42.45
C GLY A 136 -1.34 12.50 41.96
N GLU A 137 -1.58 12.16 40.69
CA GLU A 137 -1.16 10.90 40.07
C GLU A 137 0.32 10.93 39.67
N ILE A 138 0.87 12.12 39.37
CA ILE A 138 2.30 12.33 39.12
C ILE A 138 2.79 13.58 39.86
N SER A 139 4.10 13.66 40.11
CA SER A 139 4.70 14.87 40.69
C SER A 139 4.92 15.97 39.64
N PRO A 140 4.97 17.26 40.03
CA PRO A 140 5.31 18.36 39.12
C PRO A 140 6.66 18.15 38.41
N ASP A 141 7.67 17.63 39.13
CA ASP A 141 9.00 17.38 38.55
C ASP A 141 8.95 16.35 37.40
N VAL A 142 8.07 15.35 37.49
CA VAL A 142 7.86 14.36 36.42
C VAL A 142 7.21 15.02 35.21
N ALA A 143 6.21 15.89 35.41
CA ALA A 143 5.59 16.63 34.32
C ALA A 143 6.57 17.59 33.63
N ASP A 144 7.36 18.33 34.42
CA ASP A 144 8.37 19.27 33.93
C ASP A 144 9.53 18.56 33.19
N GLY A 145 9.80 17.30 33.53
CA GLY A 145 10.75 16.45 32.82
C GLY A 145 10.29 15.99 31.44
N HIS A 146 8.97 16.00 31.17
CA HIS A 146 8.36 15.52 29.92
C HIS A 146 7.39 16.55 29.32
N PRO A 147 7.82 17.81 29.08
CA PRO A 147 6.92 18.93 28.80
C PRO A 147 6.21 18.84 27.45
N PHE A 148 6.71 17.99 26.53
CA PHE A 148 6.10 17.75 25.23
C PHE A 148 6.33 16.32 24.76
N LEU A 149 5.43 15.83 23.92
CA LEU A 149 5.54 14.53 23.28
C LEU A 149 6.09 14.66 21.86
N ARG A 150 7.24 14.03 21.59
CA ARG A 150 7.75 13.87 20.23
C ARG A 150 7.00 12.73 19.52
N LEU A 151 6.73 12.91 18.23
CA LEU A 151 5.91 11.98 17.48
C LEU A 151 6.42 11.80 16.05
N ALA A 152 6.70 10.54 15.69
CA ALA A 152 6.99 10.12 14.33
C ALA A 152 5.98 9.04 13.88
N GLY A 153 5.40 9.24 12.70
CA GLY A 153 4.44 8.32 12.10
C GLY A 153 5.07 7.47 11.01
N LEU A 154 4.83 6.15 11.06
CA LEU A 154 5.13 5.21 9.99
C LEU A 154 3.83 4.60 9.47
N VAL A 155 3.69 4.52 8.15
CA VAL A 155 2.46 3.99 7.54
C VAL A 155 2.57 2.48 7.34
N GLY A 156 1.93 1.72 8.22
CA GLY A 156 1.71 0.28 8.07
C GLY A 156 0.31 0.01 7.54
N SER A 157 0.20 -0.23 6.23
CA SER A 157 -1.06 -0.47 5.53
C SER A 157 -0.78 -1.27 4.26
N ILE A 158 -1.62 -2.25 3.96
CA ILE A 158 -1.54 -2.97 2.67
C ILE A 158 -2.19 -2.17 1.52
N ASP A 159 -3.05 -1.22 1.85
CA ASP A 159 -3.97 -0.58 0.89
C ASP A 159 -3.25 0.48 0.03
N ASN A 160 -2.04 0.91 0.43
CA ASN A 160 -1.30 2.03 -0.14
C ASN A 160 -2.15 3.30 -0.29
N ASP A 161 -2.91 3.61 0.76
CA ASP A 161 -3.97 4.60 0.78
C ASP A 161 -3.58 5.94 1.43
N MET A 162 -2.34 6.05 1.94
CA MET A 162 -1.86 7.22 2.66
C MET A 162 -1.06 8.17 1.76
N SER A 163 -1.48 9.43 1.71
CA SER A 163 -0.74 10.51 1.06
C SER A 163 0.59 10.80 1.78
N GLY A 164 1.57 11.34 1.06
CA GLY A 164 2.88 11.70 1.63
C GLY A 164 3.96 10.64 1.46
N THR A 165 3.61 9.40 1.08
CA THR A 165 4.54 8.33 0.72
C THR A 165 4.13 7.67 -0.60
N ASP A 166 5.09 7.24 -1.40
CA ASP A 166 4.84 6.52 -2.67
C ASP A 166 4.40 5.06 -2.39
N MET A 167 4.86 4.50 -1.27
CA MET A 167 4.58 3.12 -0.84
C MET A 167 4.38 3.06 0.68
N THR A 168 3.36 2.35 1.12
CA THR A 168 3.14 1.99 2.53
C THR A 168 3.77 0.63 2.85
N ILE A 169 4.15 0.44 4.12
CA ILE A 169 4.70 -0.84 4.60
C ILE A 169 3.61 -1.91 4.51
N GLY A 170 3.86 -2.93 3.69
CA GLY A 170 3.02 -4.10 3.49
C GLY A 170 2.28 -4.14 2.14
N ALA A 171 2.23 -3.04 1.40
CA ALA A 171 1.55 -2.99 0.12
C ALA A 171 2.18 -3.91 -0.93
N ASP A 172 3.53 -3.99 -0.97
CA ASP A 172 4.23 -4.87 -1.91
C ASP A 172 4.03 -6.35 -1.55
N THR A 173 4.06 -6.68 -0.26
CA THR A 173 3.79 -8.06 0.19
C THR A 173 2.36 -8.48 -0.13
N ALA A 174 1.38 -7.60 0.11
CA ALA A 174 -0.01 -7.88 -0.25
C ALA A 174 -0.18 -8.09 -1.75
N LEU A 175 0.48 -7.26 -2.57
CA LEU A 175 0.52 -7.46 -4.02
C LEU A 175 1.12 -8.82 -4.39
N HIS A 176 2.20 -9.26 -3.75
CA HIS A 176 2.73 -10.62 -3.96
C HIS A 176 1.70 -11.70 -3.63
N ARG A 177 0.95 -11.57 -2.53
CA ARG A 177 -0.11 -12.55 -2.17
C ARG A 177 -1.20 -12.62 -3.24
N ILE A 178 -1.60 -11.47 -3.78
CA ILE A 178 -2.62 -11.39 -4.84
C ILE A 178 -2.10 -12.04 -6.12
N VAL A 179 -0.87 -11.71 -6.53
CA VAL A 179 -0.25 -12.27 -7.75
C VAL A 179 -0.11 -13.80 -7.63
N GLU A 180 0.37 -14.31 -6.50
CA GLU A 180 0.48 -15.77 -6.28
C GLU A 180 -0.87 -16.48 -6.37
N ALA A 181 -1.92 -15.89 -5.79
CA ALA A 181 -3.27 -16.45 -5.89
C ALA A 181 -3.78 -16.43 -7.34
N MET A 182 -3.55 -15.33 -8.05
CA MET A 182 -3.93 -15.18 -9.46
C MET A 182 -3.21 -16.17 -10.38
N ASP A 183 -1.92 -16.41 -10.16
CA ASP A 183 -1.14 -17.39 -10.92
C ASP A 183 -1.62 -18.82 -10.64
N ALA A 184 -1.97 -19.12 -9.39
CA ALA A 184 -2.58 -20.39 -9.03
C ALA A 184 -3.94 -20.57 -9.73
N LEU A 185 -4.78 -19.54 -9.77
CA LEU A 185 -6.08 -19.56 -10.45
C LEU A 185 -5.95 -19.72 -11.98
N ARG A 186 -4.94 -19.11 -12.60
CA ARG A 186 -4.71 -19.22 -14.06
C ARG A 186 -4.51 -20.65 -14.54
N SER A 187 -3.84 -21.48 -13.74
CA SER A 187 -3.59 -22.89 -14.10
C SER A 187 -4.89 -23.69 -14.28
N THR A 188 -5.88 -23.46 -13.41
CA THR A 188 -7.20 -24.12 -13.47
C THR A 188 -8.12 -23.44 -14.48
N ALA A 189 -8.06 -22.11 -14.60
CA ALA A 189 -8.87 -21.34 -15.54
C ALA A 189 -8.58 -21.72 -17.00
N SER A 190 -7.30 -21.87 -17.36
CA SER A 190 -6.88 -22.26 -18.71
C SER A 190 -7.34 -23.67 -19.11
N SER A 191 -7.54 -24.56 -18.14
CA SER A 191 -7.96 -25.95 -18.35
C SER A 191 -9.45 -26.06 -18.68
N HIS A 192 -10.29 -25.18 -18.13
CA HIS A 192 -11.75 -25.24 -18.26
C HIS A 192 -12.39 -24.06 -19.01
N GLN A 193 -11.58 -23.14 -19.57
CA GLN A 193 -12.05 -21.93 -20.26
C GLN A 193 -13.02 -21.07 -19.42
N ARG A 194 -12.70 -20.93 -18.12
CA ARG A 194 -13.52 -20.24 -17.13
C ARG A 194 -13.21 -18.74 -17.05
N THR A 195 -14.21 -18.00 -16.59
CA THR A 195 -14.05 -16.62 -16.16
C THR A 195 -13.95 -16.57 -14.64
N PHE A 196 -12.94 -15.87 -14.12
CA PHE A 196 -12.78 -15.66 -12.68
C PHE A 196 -13.05 -14.21 -12.32
N VAL A 197 -13.84 -14.01 -11.26
CA VAL A 197 -14.02 -12.71 -10.61
C VAL A 197 -13.25 -12.77 -9.30
N VAL A 198 -12.23 -11.94 -9.15
CA VAL A 198 -11.32 -11.94 -7.99
C VAL A 198 -11.49 -10.66 -7.22
N GLU A 199 -11.93 -10.79 -5.96
CA GLU A 199 -12.11 -9.67 -5.05
C GLU A 199 -10.85 -9.45 -4.21
N VAL A 200 -10.35 -8.22 -4.25
CA VAL A 200 -9.08 -7.77 -3.67
C VAL A 200 -9.34 -6.70 -2.61
N MET A 201 -8.55 -6.73 -1.52
CA MET A 201 -8.66 -5.73 -0.46
C MET A 201 -8.16 -4.35 -0.93
N GLY A 202 -8.46 -3.31 -0.16
CA GLY A 202 -8.04 -1.95 -0.47
C GLY A 202 -8.87 -0.88 0.21
N ARG A 203 -9.94 -1.27 0.92
CA ARG A 203 -10.97 -0.45 1.53
C ARG A 203 -11.56 0.58 0.55
N HIS A 204 -10.99 1.77 0.52
CA HIS A 204 -11.40 2.88 -0.36
C HIS A 204 -10.30 3.24 -1.38
N CYS A 205 -9.33 2.35 -1.57
CA CYS A 205 -8.19 2.51 -2.45
C CYS A 205 -8.10 1.36 -3.45
N GLY A 206 -8.03 1.68 -4.74
CA GLY A 206 -7.91 0.72 -5.83
C GLY A 206 -6.48 0.26 -6.13
N TYR A 207 -5.48 0.68 -5.34
CA TYR A 207 -4.06 0.46 -5.64
C TYR A 207 -3.71 -1.01 -5.85
N LEU A 208 -4.09 -1.87 -4.89
CA LEU A 208 -3.82 -3.30 -4.96
C LEU A 208 -4.49 -3.94 -6.19
N ALA A 209 -5.77 -3.62 -6.43
CA ALA A 209 -6.51 -4.13 -7.58
C ALA A 209 -5.90 -3.67 -8.92
N LEU A 210 -5.48 -2.40 -9.02
CA LEU A 210 -4.84 -1.84 -10.20
C LEU A 210 -3.48 -2.48 -10.48
N MET A 211 -2.61 -2.54 -9.47
CA MET A 211 -1.27 -3.11 -9.64
C MET A 211 -1.34 -4.62 -9.87
N ALA A 212 -2.24 -5.33 -9.20
CA ALA A 212 -2.50 -6.74 -9.47
C ALA A 212 -2.97 -6.95 -10.91
N SER A 213 -3.86 -6.10 -11.41
CA SER A 213 -4.35 -6.18 -12.81
C SER A 213 -3.23 -6.00 -13.83
N LEU A 214 -2.32 -5.07 -13.59
CA LEU A 214 -1.12 -4.88 -14.41
C LEU A 214 -0.18 -6.09 -14.34
N ALA A 215 0.08 -6.59 -13.13
CA ALA A 215 1.02 -7.67 -12.87
C ALA A 215 0.51 -9.04 -13.35
N THR A 216 -0.80 -9.24 -13.45
CA THR A 216 -1.43 -10.53 -13.78
C THR A 216 -2.20 -10.50 -15.10
N ALA A 217 -2.16 -9.38 -15.82
CA ALA A 217 -2.89 -9.14 -17.05
C ALA A 217 -4.40 -9.45 -16.95
N ALA A 218 -5.05 -8.88 -15.94
CA ALA A 218 -6.50 -8.92 -15.82
C ALA A 218 -7.17 -8.29 -17.07
N ASN A 219 -8.38 -8.74 -17.35
CA ASN A 219 -9.14 -8.36 -18.55
C ASN A 219 -10.15 -7.25 -18.27
N TRP A 220 -10.50 -7.07 -17.00
CA TRP A 220 -11.33 -5.97 -16.54
C TRP A 220 -10.95 -5.61 -15.10
N LEU A 221 -11.01 -4.33 -14.76
CA LEU A 221 -10.69 -3.78 -13.46
C LEU A 221 -11.82 -2.85 -12.99
N LEU A 222 -12.21 -2.99 -11.74
CA LEU A 222 -13.15 -2.11 -11.05
C LEU A 222 -12.50 -1.56 -9.77
N ILE A 223 -12.38 -0.23 -9.69
CA ILE A 223 -11.75 0.50 -8.57
C ILE A 223 -12.61 1.70 -8.15
N PRO A 224 -12.58 2.11 -6.86
CA PRO A 224 -13.35 3.26 -6.38
C PRO A 224 -12.93 4.60 -7.00
N GLU A 225 -11.65 4.78 -7.34
CA GLU A 225 -11.18 6.06 -7.89
C GLU A 225 -11.63 6.33 -9.33
N LYS A 226 -12.05 5.29 -10.05
CA LYS A 226 -12.56 5.41 -11.41
C LYS A 226 -13.77 4.50 -11.62
N PRO A 227 -14.93 4.89 -11.08
CA PRO A 227 -16.19 4.16 -11.28
C PRO A 227 -16.46 3.99 -12.77
N PRO A 228 -17.04 2.86 -13.17
CA PRO A 228 -17.26 2.60 -14.57
C PRO A 228 -18.55 3.29 -15.06
N ALA A 229 -18.66 3.54 -16.37
CA ALA A 229 -19.83 4.19 -16.98
C ALA A 229 -21.11 3.35 -16.82
N ALA A 230 -22.29 3.95 -17.02
CA ALA A 230 -23.57 3.25 -16.82
C ALA A 230 -23.73 1.92 -17.61
N ASP A 231 -23.12 1.79 -18.79
CA ASP A 231 -23.18 0.58 -19.63
C ASP A 231 -22.01 -0.40 -19.39
N TRP A 232 -21.27 -0.24 -18.29
CA TRP A 232 -20.05 -1.01 -18.01
C TRP A 232 -20.21 -2.51 -18.05
N ALA A 233 -21.36 -3.02 -17.56
CA ALA A 233 -21.67 -4.44 -17.53
C ALA A 233 -21.66 -5.02 -18.94
N MET A 234 -22.32 -4.33 -19.88
CA MET A 234 -22.35 -4.72 -21.29
C MET A 234 -21.01 -4.52 -21.96
N GLN A 235 -20.30 -3.43 -21.65
CA GLN A 235 -18.95 -3.20 -22.18
C GLN A 235 -17.98 -4.30 -21.75
N MET A 236 -17.99 -4.67 -20.48
CA MET A 236 -17.20 -5.77 -19.93
C MET A 236 -17.49 -7.08 -20.66
N CYS A 237 -18.77 -7.44 -20.82
CA CYS A 237 -19.15 -8.67 -21.53
C CYS A 237 -18.69 -8.65 -23.00
N ARG A 238 -18.82 -7.51 -23.69
CA ARG A 238 -18.31 -7.34 -25.07
C ARG A 238 -16.80 -7.56 -25.15
N ASP A 239 -16.03 -6.96 -24.23
CA ASP A 239 -14.57 -7.03 -24.26
C ASP A 239 -14.03 -8.41 -23.87
N ILE A 240 -14.70 -9.09 -22.93
CA ILE A 240 -14.40 -10.49 -22.58
C ILE A 240 -14.68 -11.41 -23.78
N LYS A 241 -15.84 -11.26 -24.42
CA LYS A 241 -16.21 -12.04 -25.61
C LYS A 241 -15.24 -11.79 -26.76
N ALA A 242 -14.92 -10.55 -27.07
CA ALA A 242 -13.95 -10.19 -28.10
C ALA A 242 -12.56 -10.81 -27.84
N GLY A 243 -12.15 -10.88 -26.57
CA GLY A 243 -10.95 -11.60 -26.17
C GLY A 243 -11.01 -13.10 -26.47
N ARG A 244 -12.14 -13.75 -26.19
CA ARG A 244 -12.33 -15.18 -26.48
C ARG A 244 -12.34 -15.47 -27.99
N ASP A 245 -13.01 -14.62 -28.77
CA ASP A 245 -13.13 -14.77 -30.23
C ASP A 245 -11.75 -14.78 -30.93
N ILE A 246 -10.76 -14.10 -30.36
CA ILE A 246 -9.37 -14.09 -30.86
C ILE A 246 -8.47 -15.15 -30.19
N GLY A 247 -9.05 -16.11 -29.46
CA GLY A 247 -8.36 -17.26 -28.90
C GLY A 247 -7.88 -17.13 -27.45
N ARG A 248 -8.33 -16.11 -26.69
CA ARG A 248 -8.05 -16.02 -25.25
C ARG A 248 -8.80 -17.14 -24.52
N ARG A 249 -8.06 -18.04 -23.87
CA ARG A 249 -8.63 -19.22 -23.21
C ARG A 249 -9.26 -18.94 -21.85
N GLN A 250 -8.88 -17.86 -21.18
CA GLN A 250 -9.33 -17.54 -19.83
C GLN A 250 -9.57 -16.05 -19.69
N SER A 251 -10.49 -15.68 -18.81
CA SER A 251 -10.78 -14.28 -18.50
C SER A 251 -10.73 -14.06 -17.00
N VAL A 252 -10.12 -12.96 -16.56
CA VAL A 252 -10.10 -12.55 -15.17
C VAL A 252 -10.57 -11.13 -15.02
N VAL A 253 -11.55 -10.93 -14.13
CA VAL A 253 -12.05 -9.64 -13.68
C VAL A 253 -11.55 -9.43 -12.26
N ILE A 254 -10.84 -8.33 -12.02
CA ILE A 254 -10.43 -7.94 -10.67
C ILE A 254 -11.33 -6.82 -10.18
N VAL A 255 -11.86 -6.97 -8.97
CA VAL A 255 -12.71 -5.98 -8.31
C VAL A 255 -12.13 -5.64 -6.94
N ALA A 256 -11.92 -4.35 -6.68
CA ALA A 256 -11.57 -3.87 -5.35
C ALA A 256 -12.79 -3.99 -4.42
N GLU A 257 -12.59 -4.31 -3.14
CA GLU A 257 -13.69 -4.42 -2.16
C GLU A 257 -14.51 -3.13 -2.01
N GLY A 258 -13.91 -1.97 -2.31
CA GLY A 258 -14.57 -0.67 -2.33
C GLY A 258 -15.14 -0.24 -3.68
N ALA A 259 -15.19 -1.11 -4.69
CA ALA A 259 -15.68 -0.73 -6.02
C ALA A 259 -17.16 -0.29 -5.98
N HIS A 260 -17.47 0.79 -6.70
CA HIS A 260 -18.82 1.34 -6.81
C HIS A 260 -19.07 1.95 -8.19
N ASP A 261 -20.34 2.23 -8.52
CA ASP A 261 -20.74 2.97 -9.71
C ASP A 261 -20.70 4.50 -9.50
N GLU A 262 -21.01 5.30 -10.53
CA GLU A 262 -21.03 6.78 -10.46
C GLU A 262 -22.07 7.36 -9.46
N HIS A 263 -22.98 6.51 -8.96
CA HIS A 263 -23.98 6.87 -7.96
C HIS A 263 -23.58 6.44 -6.54
N GLY A 264 -22.43 5.77 -6.38
CA GLY A 264 -21.96 5.25 -5.10
C GLY A 264 -22.58 3.90 -4.72
N ASN A 265 -23.29 3.23 -5.63
CA ASN A 265 -23.81 1.90 -5.37
C ASN A 265 -22.65 0.89 -5.45
N PRO A 266 -22.49 0.00 -4.45
CA PRO A 266 -21.42 -1.01 -4.47
C PRO A 266 -21.53 -1.94 -5.68
N ILE A 267 -20.40 -2.22 -6.33
CA ILE A 267 -20.29 -3.24 -7.39
C ILE A 267 -19.65 -4.48 -6.78
N THR A 268 -20.46 -5.50 -6.50
CA THR A 268 -20.01 -6.72 -5.82
C THR A 268 -19.54 -7.80 -6.81
N ALA A 269 -18.71 -8.73 -6.34
CA ALA A 269 -18.29 -9.88 -7.13
C ALA A 269 -19.46 -10.75 -7.62
N GLU A 270 -20.53 -10.88 -6.81
CA GLU A 270 -21.74 -11.63 -7.19
C GLU A 270 -22.54 -10.93 -8.30
N HIS A 271 -22.61 -9.59 -8.27
CA HIS A 271 -23.22 -8.83 -9.36
C HIS A 271 -22.49 -9.10 -10.68
N ILE A 272 -21.15 -8.98 -10.68
CA ILE A 272 -20.31 -9.22 -11.86
C ILE A 272 -20.50 -10.65 -12.39
N LYS A 273 -20.48 -11.65 -11.51
CA LYS A 273 -20.70 -13.06 -11.88
C LYS A 273 -22.07 -13.25 -12.54
N THR A 274 -23.13 -12.74 -11.91
CA THR A 274 -24.50 -12.86 -12.43
C THR A 274 -24.61 -12.24 -13.83
N THR A 275 -24.01 -11.07 -14.04
CA THR A 275 -23.95 -10.42 -15.36
C THR A 275 -23.24 -11.29 -16.41
N LEU A 276 -22.07 -11.85 -16.08
CA LEU A 276 -21.30 -12.69 -17.00
C LEU A 276 -22.05 -13.98 -17.37
N GLU A 277 -22.70 -14.62 -16.39
CA GLU A 277 -23.48 -15.85 -16.61
C GLU A 277 -24.72 -15.58 -17.47
N GLN A 278 -25.43 -14.46 -17.24
CA GLN A 278 -26.62 -14.10 -18.00
C GLN A 278 -26.32 -13.66 -19.44
N GLU A 279 -25.31 -12.82 -19.63
CA GLU A 279 -25.03 -12.21 -20.93
C GLU A 279 -24.16 -13.09 -21.85
N LEU A 280 -23.24 -13.89 -21.26
CA LEU A 280 -22.29 -14.71 -22.04
C LEU A 280 -22.54 -16.22 -21.90
N GLY A 281 -23.33 -16.67 -20.91
CA GLY A 281 -23.54 -18.09 -20.65
C GLY A 281 -22.28 -18.83 -20.16
N GLU A 282 -21.33 -18.11 -19.57
CA GLU A 282 -20.01 -18.64 -19.17
C GLU A 282 -19.99 -19.17 -17.73
N ASP A 283 -19.35 -20.32 -17.48
CA ASP A 283 -19.05 -20.81 -16.12
C ASP A 283 -18.10 -19.83 -15.41
N THR A 284 -18.66 -19.07 -14.47
CA THR A 284 -17.98 -17.97 -13.78
C THR A 284 -17.78 -18.32 -12.30
N ARG A 285 -16.57 -18.07 -11.78
CA ARG A 285 -16.20 -18.37 -10.39
C ARG A 285 -15.74 -17.13 -9.67
N ILE A 286 -16.21 -16.96 -8.44
CA ILE A 286 -15.75 -15.90 -7.54
C ILE A 286 -14.64 -16.44 -6.65
N THR A 287 -13.60 -15.65 -6.44
CA THR A 287 -12.61 -15.88 -5.40
C THR A 287 -12.42 -14.60 -4.61
N ILE A 288 -12.85 -14.62 -3.35
CA ILE A 288 -12.60 -13.54 -2.40
C ILE A 288 -11.32 -13.90 -1.66
N LEU A 289 -10.23 -13.17 -1.93
CA LEU A 289 -8.93 -13.49 -1.33
C LEU A 289 -8.93 -13.23 0.18
N GLY A 290 -9.57 -12.13 0.60
CA GLY A 290 -9.67 -11.75 2.02
C GLY A 290 -8.30 -11.63 2.69
N HIS A 291 -8.21 -12.09 3.95
CA HIS A 291 -7.07 -11.84 4.84
C HIS A 291 -5.76 -12.52 4.44
N VAL A 292 -5.75 -13.42 3.45
CA VAL A 292 -4.48 -13.97 2.92
C VAL A 292 -3.56 -12.86 2.42
N GLN A 293 -4.13 -11.72 2.02
CA GLN A 293 -3.43 -10.52 1.56
C GLN A 293 -2.68 -9.78 2.67
N ARG A 294 -3.03 -9.99 3.94
CA ARG A 294 -2.35 -9.42 5.11
C ARG A 294 -1.30 -10.38 5.71
N GLY A 295 -1.42 -11.66 5.40
CA GLY A 295 -0.57 -12.72 5.92
C GLY A 295 0.71 -12.94 5.11
N GLY A 296 1.49 -13.92 5.55
CA GLY A 296 2.73 -14.32 4.90
C GLY A 296 3.96 -13.56 5.39
N ALA A 297 5.14 -14.02 4.95
CA ALA A 297 6.39 -13.34 5.24
C ALA A 297 6.48 -12.03 4.42
N PRO A 298 7.00 -10.93 4.99
CA PRO A 298 7.20 -9.71 4.24
C PRO A 298 8.16 -9.93 3.08
N SER A 299 7.88 -9.30 1.95
CA SER A 299 8.72 -9.28 0.77
C SER A 299 10.07 -8.62 1.07
N ALA A 300 11.04 -8.80 0.17
CA ALA A 300 12.33 -8.12 0.30
C ALA A 300 12.16 -6.59 0.34
N PHE A 301 11.22 -6.06 -0.45
CA PHE A 301 10.94 -4.63 -0.50
C PHE A 301 10.38 -4.12 0.83
N ASP A 302 9.36 -4.77 1.40
CA ASP A 302 8.76 -4.32 2.66
C ASP A 302 9.73 -4.47 3.85
N ARG A 303 10.59 -5.49 3.87
CA ARG A 303 11.66 -5.60 4.89
C ARG A 303 12.63 -4.43 4.80
N TYR A 304 13.11 -4.13 3.59
CA TYR A 304 14.02 -3.02 3.35
C TYR A 304 13.37 -1.69 3.69
N LEU A 305 12.18 -1.41 3.15
CA LEU A 305 11.43 -0.18 3.33
C LEU A 305 11.19 0.08 4.82
N ALA A 306 10.58 -0.86 5.52
CA ALA A 306 10.28 -0.72 6.94
C ALA A 306 11.55 -0.52 7.79
N THR A 307 12.66 -1.17 7.43
CA THR A 307 13.94 -1.00 8.12
C THR A 307 14.48 0.42 7.96
N VAL A 308 14.53 0.96 6.74
CA VAL A 308 15.05 2.32 6.51
C VAL A 308 14.13 3.40 7.11
N LEU A 309 12.81 3.20 7.06
CA LEU A 309 11.86 4.12 7.66
C LEU A 309 11.91 4.09 9.20
N GLY A 310 12.05 2.90 9.80
CA GLY A 310 12.20 2.75 11.25
C GLY A 310 13.45 3.44 11.80
N ASN A 311 14.58 3.30 11.10
CA ASN A 311 15.80 4.04 11.42
C ASN A 311 15.57 5.56 11.32
N ALA A 312 15.03 6.02 10.20
CA ALA A 312 14.80 7.45 9.97
C ALA A 312 13.78 8.08 10.94
N ALA A 313 12.82 7.31 11.47
CA ALA A 313 11.92 7.77 12.51
C ALA A 313 12.66 8.09 13.80
N VAL A 314 13.60 7.23 14.23
CA VAL A 314 14.43 7.50 15.41
C VAL A 314 15.34 8.69 15.16
N GLU A 315 16.07 8.72 14.05
CA GLU A 315 16.92 9.85 13.68
C GLU A 315 16.15 11.18 13.68
N ARG A 316 14.89 11.16 13.23
CA ARG A 316 14.04 12.35 13.28
C ARG A 316 13.74 12.77 14.72
N LEU A 317 13.31 11.85 15.58
CA LEU A 317 12.95 12.13 16.97
C LEU A 317 14.13 12.66 17.79
N LEU A 318 15.36 12.20 17.52
CA LEU A 318 16.57 12.69 18.19
C LEU A 318 16.89 14.16 17.89
N ASN A 319 16.37 14.69 16.78
CA ASN A 319 16.63 16.05 16.32
C ASN A 319 15.40 16.96 16.47
N ASP A 320 14.28 16.45 17.00
CA ASP A 320 13.05 17.22 17.18
C ASP A 320 13.13 18.11 18.44
N ASP A 321 12.89 19.40 18.25
CA ASP A 321 12.66 20.36 19.34
C ASP A 321 11.18 20.43 19.78
N VAL A 322 10.89 21.25 20.79
CA VAL A 322 9.54 21.42 21.36
C VAL A 322 8.49 21.90 20.36
N ASN A 323 8.92 22.65 19.33
CA ASN A 323 8.04 23.22 18.30
C ASN A 323 8.02 22.34 17.03
N ALA A 324 8.77 21.23 17.02
CA ALA A 324 8.87 20.37 15.85
C ALA A 324 7.50 19.77 15.50
N THR A 325 7.06 20.02 14.27
CA THR A 325 5.80 19.43 13.77
C THR A 325 5.94 17.92 13.62
N PRO A 326 4.96 17.11 14.08
CA PRO A 326 4.98 15.66 13.85
C PRO A 326 5.18 15.32 12.38
N GLN A 327 6.09 14.39 12.11
CA GLN A 327 6.41 13.99 10.75
C GLN A 327 5.92 12.57 10.47
N LEU A 328 5.37 12.38 9.27
CA LEU A 328 5.24 11.07 8.64
C LEU A 328 6.54 10.79 7.89
N ILE A 329 7.15 9.64 8.17
CA ILE A 329 8.36 9.17 7.49
C ILE A 329 7.94 8.23 6.37
N GLY A 330 8.26 8.60 5.14
CA GLY A 330 7.83 7.88 3.94
C GLY A 330 8.94 7.75 2.90
N LEU A 331 8.60 7.18 1.76
CA LEU A 331 9.48 7.05 0.60
C LEU A 331 8.95 7.91 -0.53
N ARG A 332 9.81 8.71 -1.17
CA ARG A 332 9.50 9.39 -2.43
C ARG A 332 10.67 9.28 -3.40
N GLY A 333 10.43 8.76 -4.60
CA GLY A 333 11.48 8.59 -5.61
C GLY A 333 12.67 7.77 -5.10
N ASN A 334 12.39 6.71 -4.35
CA ASN A 334 13.37 5.85 -3.68
C ASN A 334 14.31 6.58 -2.70
N ARG A 335 13.84 7.67 -2.09
CA ARG A 335 14.53 8.37 -1.01
C ARG A 335 13.61 8.51 0.19
N VAL A 336 14.16 8.38 1.39
CA VAL A 336 13.40 8.66 2.62
C VAL A 336 13.08 10.15 2.66
N VAL A 337 11.82 10.47 2.96
CA VAL A 337 11.33 11.83 3.10
C VAL A 337 10.51 11.96 4.38
N THR A 338 10.48 13.17 4.93
CA THR A 338 9.61 13.53 6.05
C THR A 338 8.61 14.55 5.56
N THR A 339 7.33 14.33 5.85
CA THR A 339 6.25 15.26 5.51
C THR A 339 5.41 15.52 6.76
N PRO A 340 4.89 16.74 6.99
CA PRO A 340 4.00 16.99 8.12
C PRO A 340 2.85 15.98 8.16
N LEU A 341 2.69 15.32 9.31
CA LEU A 341 1.79 14.18 9.46
C LEU A 341 0.34 14.57 9.15
N MET A 342 -0.11 15.71 9.66
CA MET A 342 -1.50 16.14 9.48
C MET A 342 -1.81 16.66 8.08
N ASP A 343 -0.83 17.15 7.34
CA ASP A 343 -1.01 17.47 5.92
C ASP A 343 -1.26 16.19 5.12
N CYS A 344 -0.54 15.11 5.45
CA CYS A 344 -0.74 13.80 4.84
C CYS A 344 -2.13 13.23 5.15
N VAL A 345 -2.55 13.29 6.42
CA VAL A 345 -3.90 12.86 6.84
C VAL A 345 -4.99 13.66 6.12
N ALA A 346 -4.83 14.99 6.04
CA ALA A 346 -5.79 15.85 5.36
C ALA A 346 -5.90 15.54 3.86
N GLN A 347 -4.77 15.34 3.18
CA GLN A 347 -4.74 14.95 1.77
C GLN A 347 -5.40 13.59 1.54
N THR A 348 -5.17 12.61 2.42
CA THR A 348 -5.82 11.30 2.35
C THR A 348 -7.34 11.42 2.47
N LYS A 349 -7.85 12.22 3.41
CA LYS A 349 -9.30 12.46 3.56
C LYS A 349 -9.90 13.19 2.37
N ALA A 350 -9.17 14.14 1.78
CA ALA A 350 -9.61 14.87 0.60
C ALA A 350 -9.90 13.95 -0.60
N ILE A 351 -9.27 12.76 -0.68
CA ILE A 351 -9.55 11.79 -1.73
C ILE A 351 -10.96 11.20 -1.57
N ALA A 352 -11.34 10.83 -0.35
CA ALA A 352 -12.69 10.33 -0.08
C ALA A 352 -13.73 11.42 -0.36
N GLU A 353 -13.47 12.66 0.08
CA GLU A 353 -14.35 13.81 -0.20
C GLU A 353 -14.54 14.07 -1.70
N ARG A 354 -13.49 13.88 -2.51
CA ARG A 354 -13.57 14.00 -3.97
C ARG A 354 -14.41 12.89 -4.59
N ILE A 355 -14.26 11.66 -4.11
CA ILE A 355 -15.09 10.52 -4.56
C ILE A 355 -16.56 10.76 -4.22
N ASP A 356 -16.87 11.20 -3.01
CA ASP A 356 -18.23 11.53 -2.57
C ASP A 356 -18.84 12.69 -3.39
N ALA A 357 -18.01 13.68 -3.73
CA ALA A 357 -18.38 14.79 -4.61
C ALA A 357 -18.44 14.41 -6.11
N LYS A 358 -18.20 13.14 -6.46
CA LYS A 358 -18.13 12.63 -7.83
C LYS A 358 -17.05 13.26 -8.71
N ASP A 359 -16.02 13.83 -8.08
CA ASP A 359 -14.80 14.31 -8.73
C ASP A 359 -13.75 13.20 -8.79
N PHE A 360 -14.03 12.19 -9.62
CA PHE A 360 -13.17 11.01 -9.77
C PHE A 360 -11.83 11.35 -10.43
N ASP A 361 -11.79 12.31 -11.34
CA ASP A 361 -10.53 12.75 -11.95
C ASP A 361 -9.64 13.48 -10.93
N GLY A 362 -10.23 14.29 -10.04
CA GLY A 362 -9.54 14.86 -8.88
C GLY A 362 -9.01 13.79 -7.92
N ALA A 363 -9.79 12.76 -7.62
CA ALA A 363 -9.37 11.63 -6.78
C ALA A 363 -8.17 10.88 -7.40
N MET A 364 -8.22 10.57 -8.70
CA MET A 364 -7.12 9.95 -9.45
C MET A 364 -5.84 10.79 -9.44
N LEU A 365 -5.96 12.13 -9.52
CA LEU A 365 -4.82 13.04 -9.45
C LEU A 365 -4.17 13.05 -8.07
N LEU A 366 -4.97 13.03 -7.00
CA LEU A 366 -4.49 13.02 -5.62
C LEU A 366 -3.79 11.71 -5.22
N ARG A 367 -4.19 10.56 -5.81
CA ARG A 367 -3.44 9.29 -5.66
C ARG A 367 -2.03 9.35 -6.26
N GLY A 368 -1.74 10.33 -7.11
CA GLY A 368 -0.41 10.59 -7.67
C GLY A 368 -0.26 10.16 -9.13
N GLY A 369 0.78 10.71 -9.78
CA GLY A 369 1.02 10.52 -11.21
C GLY A 369 1.27 9.07 -11.62
N SER A 370 1.94 8.28 -10.77
CA SER A 370 2.20 6.85 -11.00
C SER A 370 0.91 6.04 -11.03
N PHE A 371 -0.03 6.30 -10.11
CA PHE A 371 -1.34 5.63 -10.06
C PHE A 371 -2.12 5.86 -11.36
N ARG A 372 -2.26 7.13 -11.76
CA ARG A 372 -2.94 7.51 -13.00
C ARG A 372 -2.28 6.89 -14.23
N GLN A 373 -0.96 6.97 -14.32
CA GLN A 373 -0.21 6.40 -15.44
C GLN A 373 -0.39 4.88 -15.53
N SER A 374 -0.34 4.19 -14.39
CA SER A 374 -0.62 2.74 -14.32
C SER A 374 -2.01 2.40 -14.84
N TYR A 375 -3.03 3.17 -14.46
CA TYR A 375 -4.39 3.00 -14.97
C TYR A 375 -4.47 3.21 -16.49
N GLU A 376 -3.88 4.28 -17.02
CA GLU A 376 -3.86 4.56 -18.46
C GLU A 376 -3.14 3.46 -19.28
N ILE A 377 -2.04 2.93 -18.73
CA ILE A 377 -1.31 1.79 -19.33
C ILE A 377 -2.22 0.55 -19.34
N LEU A 378 -2.86 0.22 -18.22
CA LEU A 378 -3.73 -0.94 -18.11
C LEU A 378 -4.89 -0.87 -19.11
N GLN A 379 -5.54 0.30 -19.22
CA GLN A 379 -6.66 0.54 -20.15
C GLN A 379 -6.29 0.25 -21.61
N THR A 380 -5.02 0.40 -21.97
CA THR A 380 -4.53 0.05 -23.31
C THR A 380 -4.20 -1.45 -23.39
N ILE A 381 -3.47 -1.96 -22.40
CA ILE A 381 -2.95 -3.31 -22.40
C ILE A 381 -4.05 -4.38 -22.22
N GLN A 382 -5.18 -4.07 -21.58
CA GLN A 382 -6.28 -5.02 -21.33
C GLN A 382 -7.14 -5.33 -22.57
N GLN A 383 -7.09 -4.48 -23.59
CA GLN A 383 -7.97 -4.56 -24.76
C GLN A 383 -7.83 -5.88 -25.53
N ALA A 384 -8.89 -6.27 -26.22
CA ALA A 384 -8.88 -7.41 -27.11
C ALA A 384 -8.04 -7.14 -28.38
N ALA A 385 -8.04 -5.90 -28.87
CA ALA A 385 -7.26 -5.49 -30.02
C ALA A 385 -6.80 -4.03 -29.88
N ALA A 386 -5.83 -3.63 -30.71
CA ALA A 386 -5.39 -2.25 -30.83
C ALA A 386 -6.52 -1.34 -31.32
N ARG A 387 -6.60 -0.10 -30.80
CA ARG A 387 -7.57 0.89 -31.29
C ARG A 387 -7.28 1.28 -32.75
N PRO A 388 -8.31 1.64 -33.52
CA PRO A 388 -8.13 2.16 -34.87
C PRO A 388 -7.21 3.39 -34.87
N THR A 389 -6.19 3.37 -35.72
CA THR A 389 -5.25 4.49 -35.82
C THR A 389 -5.90 5.67 -36.55
N PRO A 390 -5.91 6.89 -35.99
CA PRO A 390 -6.39 8.08 -36.69
C PRO A 390 -5.61 8.34 -37.99
N SER A 391 -6.29 8.82 -39.03
CA SER A 391 -5.67 9.19 -40.30
C SER A 391 -4.67 10.35 -40.14
N GLY A 392 -3.59 10.36 -40.94
CA GLY A 392 -2.62 11.45 -40.97
C GLY A 392 -1.44 11.36 -39.97
N ARG A 393 -1.36 10.32 -39.14
CA ARG A 393 -0.19 10.08 -38.28
C ARG A 393 0.94 9.33 -39.02
N ARG A 394 2.18 9.76 -38.80
CA ARG A 394 3.39 9.06 -39.28
C ARG A 394 3.48 7.68 -38.62
N ARG A 395 3.52 6.62 -39.44
CA ARG A 395 3.64 5.23 -38.99
C ARG A 395 5.12 4.86 -38.90
N PHE A 396 5.63 4.72 -37.68
CA PHE A 396 6.98 4.22 -37.45
C PHE A 396 6.98 2.68 -37.39
N ARG A 397 8.13 2.09 -37.73
CA ARG A 397 8.43 0.68 -37.49
C ARG A 397 9.36 0.64 -36.28
N LEU A 398 8.95 -0.04 -35.22
CA LEU A 398 9.70 -0.14 -33.97
C LEU A 398 10.19 -1.57 -33.80
N ALA A 399 11.47 -1.76 -33.47
CA ALA A 399 12.04 -3.07 -33.19
C ALA A 399 12.39 -3.22 -31.71
N ILE A 400 12.12 -4.38 -31.12
CA ILE A 400 12.58 -4.76 -29.78
C ILE A 400 13.56 -5.92 -29.85
N VAL A 401 14.60 -5.84 -29.03
CA VAL A 401 15.67 -6.84 -28.93
C VAL A 401 16.03 -7.04 -27.46
N HIS A 402 16.23 -8.30 -27.05
CA HIS A 402 16.85 -8.62 -25.77
C HIS A 402 18.37 -8.69 -25.95
N SER A 403 19.11 -8.20 -24.97
CA SER A 403 20.57 -8.34 -24.92
C SER A 403 21.02 -8.60 -23.49
N GLY A 404 22.03 -9.44 -23.33
CA GLY A 404 22.52 -9.88 -22.01
C GLY A 404 21.84 -11.17 -21.51
N GLY A 405 22.02 -11.45 -20.21
CA GLY A 405 21.44 -12.62 -19.56
C GLY A 405 19.91 -12.50 -19.39
N PRO A 406 19.18 -13.63 -19.33
CA PRO A 406 17.75 -13.60 -19.04
C PRO A 406 17.45 -12.97 -17.67
N ALA A 407 16.45 -12.10 -17.62
CA ALA A 407 15.98 -11.48 -16.39
C ALA A 407 14.44 -11.57 -16.27
N PRO A 408 13.89 -11.90 -15.09
CA PRO A 408 12.45 -11.82 -14.86
C PRO A 408 11.90 -10.44 -15.21
N GLY A 409 10.76 -10.40 -15.91
CA GLY A 409 10.14 -9.14 -16.37
C GLY A 409 10.49 -8.74 -17.81
N MET A 410 11.49 -9.34 -18.45
CA MET A 410 11.78 -9.11 -19.87
C MET A 410 10.55 -9.34 -20.77
N ASN A 411 9.81 -10.43 -20.55
CA ASN A 411 8.60 -10.74 -21.30
C ASN A 411 7.48 -9.73 -21.06
N ASN A 412 7.34 -9.22 -19.82
CA ASN A 412 6.37 -8.18 -19.48
C ASN A 412 6.68 -6.87 -20.23
N ALA A 413 7.96 -6.51 -20.31
CA ALA A 413 8.41 -5.35 -21.07
C ALA A 413 8.11 -5.50 -22.57
N VAL A 414 8.37 -6.67 -23.17
CA VAL A 414 8.02 -6.95 -24.57
C VAL A 414 6.52 -6.86 -24.80
N ARG A 415 5.72 -7.49 -23.93
CA ARG A 415 4.26 -7.46 -24.05
C ARG A 415 3.73 -6.03 -24.03
N ALA A 416 4.20 -5.22 -23.06
CA ALA A 416 3.81 -3.82 -22.97
C ALA A 416 4.24 -3.04 -24.23
N PHE A 417 5.49 -3.20 -24.66
CA PHE A 417 6.02 -2.55 -25.87
C PHE A 417 5.20 -2.87 -27.12
N VAL A 418 4.89 -4.16 -27.34
CA VAL A 418 4.11 -4.62 -28.49
C VAL A 418 2.69 -4.04 -28.45
N ARG A 419 1.95 -4.20 -27.35
CA ARG A 419 0.57 -3.72 -27.26
C ARG A 419 0.47 -2.20 -27.35
N LEU A 420 1.34 -1.47 -26.65
CA LEU A 420 1.36 -0.01 -26.66
C LEU A 420 1.84 0.56 -28.01
N GLY A 421 2.70 -0.16 -28.74
CA GLY A 421 3.13 0.23 -30.08
C GLY A 421 2.03 0.03 -31.11
N LEU A 422 1.39 -1.14 -31.10
CA LEU A 422 0.28 -1.47 -31.99
C LEU A 422 -0.92 -0.55 -31.78
N ASP A 423 -1.29 -0.25 -30.53
CA ASP A 423 -2.38 0.68 -30.21
C ASP A 423 -2.13 2.12 -30.71
N ARG A 424 -0.86 2.52 -30.83
CA ARG A 424 -0.48 3.79 -31.46
C ARG A 424 -0.43 3.75 -32.98
N GLY A 425 -0.67 2.58 -33.60
CA GLY A 425 -0.63 2.36 -35.04
C GLY A 425 0.77 2.15 -35.61
N TYR A 426 1.73 1.77 -34.78
CA TYR A 426 3.08 1.41 -35.24
C TYR A 426 3.16 -0.05 -35.65
N THR A 427 4.02 -0.36 -36.61
CA THR A 427 4.42 -1.74 -36.88
C THR A 427 5.49 -2.12 -35.87
N VAL A 428 5.27 -3.20 -35.11
CA VAL A 428 6.21 -3.67 -34.11
C VAL A 428 6.94 -4.91 -34.62
N LEU A 429 8.26 -4.93 -34.48
CA LEU A 429 9.14 -6.01 -34.89
C LEU A 429 9.86 -6.60 -33.67
N ALA A 430 9.99 -7.91 -33.59
CA ALA A 430 10.83 -8.58 -32.60
C ALA A 430 12.06 -9.20 -33.26
N VAL A 431 13.21 -8.93 -32.67
CA VAL A 431 14.48 -9.56 -33.04
C VAL A 431 14.71 -10.75 -32.13
N ARG A 432 14.79 -11.95 -32.70
CA ARG A 432 15.10 -13.16 -31.94
C ARG A 432 16.61 -13.25 -31.70
N ASN A 433 17.02 -13.97 -30.66
CA ASN A 433 18.43 -14.29 -30.39
C ASN A 433 19.37 -13.06 -30.27
N GLY A 434 18.83 -11.94 -29.79
CA GLY A 434 19.56 -10.70 -29.55
C GLY A 434 20.26 -10.13 -30.79
N PHE A 435 21.42 -9.51 -30.60
CA PHE A 435 22.17 -8.90 -31.71
C PHE A 435 22.69 -9.91 -32.74
N ARG A 436 22.84 -11.19 -32.36
CA ARG A 436 23.19 -12.25 -33.32
C ARG A 436 22.05 -12.46 -34.31
N GLY A 437 20.81 -12.60 -33.83
CA GLY A 437 19.67 -12.70 -34.73
C GLY A 437 19.44 -11.41 -35.52
N LEU A 438 19.73 -10.23 -34.95
CA LEU A 438 19.69 -8.99 -35.73
C LEU A 438 20.65 -9.02 -36.93
N ARG A 439 21.90 -9.43 -36.69
CA ARG A 439 22.92 -9.59 -37.73
C ARG A 439 22.49 -10.60 -38.79
N ASP A 440 21.86 -11.69 -38.36
CA ASP A 440 21.45 -12.80 -39.21
C ASP A 440 20.08 -12.55 -39.89
N GLY A 441 19.43 -11.40 -39.63
CA GLY A 441 18.14 -11.01 -40.22
C GLY A 441 16.92 -11.70 -39.60
N ASP A 442 17.04 -12.28 -38.40
CA ASP A 442 16.00 -12.98 -37.64
C ASP A 442 15.02 -11.99 -36.97
N VAL A 443 14.31 -11.23 -37.83
CA VAL A 443 13.38 -10.16 -37.45
C VAL A 443 11.97 -10.52 -37.92
N HIS A 444 11.02 -10.52 -36.99
CA HIS A 444 9.63 -10.90 -37.26
C HIS A 444 8.68 -9.78 -36.87
N GLU A 445 7.59 -9.60 -37.62
CA GLU A 445 6.52 -8.69 -37.25
C GLU A 445 5.67 -9.30 -36.12
N MET A 446 5.32 -8.47 -35.13
CA MET A 446 4.58 -8.88 -33.94
C MET A 446 3.14 -8.36 -33.99
N GLY A 447 2.19 -9.26 -33.81
CA GLY A 447 0.77 -8.99 -33.63
C GLY A 447 0.34 -8.95 -32.16
N TRP A 448 -0.92 -8.57 -31.95
CA TRP A 448 -1.49 -8.39 -30.60
C TRP A 448 -1.49 -9.68 -29.75
N MET A 449 -1.73 -10.81 -30.42
CA MET A 449 -1.85 -12.13 -29.77
C MET A 449 -0.51 -12.84 -29.58
N ASP A 450 0.56 -12.42 -30.25
CA ASP A 450 1.89 -13.05 -30.14
C ASP A 450 2.49 -12.92 -28.74
N VAL A 451 2.05 -11.90 -27.99
CA VAL A 451 2.45 -11.63 -26.60
C VAL A 451 1.36 -11.99 -25.59
N SER A 452 0.35 -12.76 -26.00
CA SER A 452 -0.67 -13.27 -25.09
C SER A 452 -0.08 -14.33 -24.17
N GLY A 453 -0.33 -14.23 -22.86
CA GLY A 453 0.20 -15.18 -21.87
C GLY A 453 1.67 -14.98 -21.48
N TRP A 454 2.30 -13.88 -21.89
CA TRP A 454 3.69 -13.54 -21.52
C TRP A 454 3.84 -12.95 -20.11
N VAL A 455 2.70 -12.74 -19.42
CA VAL A 455 2.57 -12.25 -18.04
C VAL A 455 2.23 -13.40 -17.15
#